data_AF-D1AKF2-F1
#
_entry.id   AF-D1AKF2-F1
#
_cell.length_a   1.000
_cell.length_b   1.000
_cell.length_c   1.000
_cell.angle_alpha   90.00
_cell.angle_beta   90.00
_cell.angle_gamma   90.00
#
_symmetry.space_group_name_H-M   'P 1'
#
loop_
_entity.id
_entity.type
_entity.pdbx_description
1 polymer ?
#
loop_
_entity_poly.entity_id
_entity_poly.type
_entity_poly.pdbx_seq_one_letter_code
_entity_poly.pdbx_strand_id
1 'polypeptide(L)'
;MKKVILFVLLSILFSSCDQKIEVFKCKTNEDMFKDHYNIIVLEKDVDSSTFTCLGGGYAKDKKRVYFVPDYYVEKVDPQTFEVIETMYGKDKRNVYYMKAKIKEADLQTFKTMDFPYSRDKNNVYSGRIKIKEADLNTFISYYGNQTLEGINYNAEDKNSYYKDGEVVKKK
;
A
#
# COMPACT_ATOMS: atom_id res chain seq x y z
N MET A 1 1.88 21.85 -7.91
CA MET A 1 3.08 20.98 -7.88
C MET A 1 4.31 21.84 -8.11
N LYS A 2 5.37 21.70 -7.30
CA LYS A 2 6.68 22.33 -7.61
C LYS A 2 7.55 21.26 -8.26
N LYS A 3 7.79 21.37 -9.58
CA LYS A 3 8.85 20.59 -10.24
C LYS A 3 10.18 21.12 -9.73
N VAL A 4 10.97 20.27 -9.09
CA VAL A 4 12.35 20.60 -8.72
C VAL A 4 13.24 19.77 -9.64
N ILE A 5 13.88 20.42 -10.61
CA ILE A 5 14.93 19.78 -11.39
C ILE A 5 16.15 19.74 -10.47
N LEU A 6 16.45 18.57 -9.92
CA LEU A 6 17.63 18.37 -9.09
C LEU A 6 18.77 17.89 -10.00
N PHE A 7 19.76 18.74 -10.26
CA PHE A 7 21.04 18.29 -10.77
C PHE A 7 21.74 17.56 -9.63
N VAL A 8 21.67 16.23 -9.63
CA VAL A 8 22.38 15.43 -8.63
C VAL A 8 23.87 15.47 -8.97
N LEU A 9 24.63 16.34 -8.32
CA LEU A 9 26.09 16.24 -8.21
C LEU A 9 26.41 15.05 -7.26
N LEU A 10 26.21 13.82 -7.74
CA LEU A 10 26.82 12.66 -7.11
C LEU A 10 28.14 12.40 -7.83
N SER A 11 29.24 12.77 -7.19
CA SER A 11 30.59 12.44 -7.61
C SER A 11 30.83 10.93 -7.48
N ILE A 12 30.30 10.15 -8.43
CA ILE A 12 30.73 8.78 -8.70
C ILE A 12 30.96 8.69 -10.20
N LEU A 13 32.20 8.38 -10.56
CA LEU A 13 32.68 8.16 -11.92
C LEU A 13 31.79 7.15 -12.66
N PHE A 14 30.82 7.64 -13.42
CA PHE A 14 30.16 6.88 -14.46
C PHE A 14 30.31 7.62 -15.79
N SER A 15 31.09 6.99 -16.66
CA SER A 15 31.09 7.14 -18.10
C SER A 15 29.75 7.60 -18.68
N SER A 16 29.76 8.74 -19.37
CA SER A 16 28.87 9.11 -20.49
C SER A 16 27.43 8.57 -20.44
N CYS A 17 26.56 9.18 -19.63
CA CYS A 17 25.14 9.27 -19.98
C CYS A 17 24.52 10.42 -19.20
N ASP A 18 24.19 11.52 -19.88
CA ASP A 18 23.33 12.59 -19.35
C ASP A 18 21.93 12.02 -19.06
N GLN A 19 21.75 11.38 -17.91
CA GLN A 19 20.46 10.83 -17.50
C GLN A 19 19.74 11.85 -16.62
N LYS A 20 18.74 12.50 -17.20
CA LYS A 20 17.83 13.39 -16.49
C LYS A 20 16.93 12.58 -15.55
N ILE A 21 17.21 12.63 -14.26
CA ILE A 21 16.32 12.08 -13.21
C ILE A 21 15.34 13.18 -12.82
N GLU A 22 14.04 12.92 -12.91
CA GLU A 22 13.02 13.84 -12.41
C GLU A 22 12.65 13.46 -10.98
N VAL A 23 12.61 14.45 -10.07
CA VAL A 23 12.31 14.27 -8.65
C VAL A 23 10.95 14.91 -8.37
N PHE A 24 9.96 14.07 -8.06
CA PHE A 24 8.65 14.53 -7.60
C PHE A 24 8.63 14.60 -6.08
N LYS A 25 7.88 15.53 -5.50
CA LYS A 25 7.64 15.60 -4.06
C LYS A 25 6.15 15.76 -3.83
N CYS A 26 5.51 14.70 -3.33
CA CYS A 26 4.12 14.76 -2.90
C CYS A 26 4.06 15.00 -1.39
N LYS A 27 3.22 15.94 -0.95
CA LYS A 27 2.78 16.02 0.44
C LYS A 27 1.61 15.06 0.60
N THR A 28 1.75 14.06 1.47
CA THR A 28 0.62 13.22 1.88
C THR A 28 -0.07 13.92 3.03
N ASN A 29 -1.30 14.38 2.81
CA ASN A 29 -2.18 14.82 3.89
C ASN A 29 -2.93 13.57 4.36
N GLU A 30 -2.40 12.87 5.35
CA GLU A 30 -3.16 12.05 6.32
C GLU A 30 -2.18 11.35 7.26
N ASP A 31 -2.37 11.67 8.54
CA ASP A 31 -1.60 11.18 9.68
C ASP A 31 -1.75 9.67 9.84
N MET A 32 -0.64 8.95 9.65
CA MET A 32 -0.39 7.72 10.42
C MET A 32 1.10 7.54 10.75
N PHE A 33 1.97 8.27 10.05
CA PHE A 33 3.37 8.46 10.42
C PHE A 33 3.63 9.96 10.39
N LYS A 34 3.88 10.57 11.55
CA LYS A 34 4.06 12.03 11.71
C LYS A 34 5.28 12.62 10.99
N ASP A 35 5.99 11.84 10.18
CA ASP A 35 7.20 12.26 9.48
C ASP A 35 7.05 12.06 7.97
N HIS A 36 6.64 13.13 7.29
CA HIS A 36 7.05 13.52 5.94
C HIS A 36 7.43 12.40 4.94
N TYR A 37 6.48 11.53 4.56
CA TYR A 37 6.65 10.76 3.32
C TYR A 37 6.49 11.69 2.12
N ASN A 38 7.60 12.29 1.69
CA ASN A 38 7.69 12.80 0.33
C ASN A 38 7.64 11.57 -0.58
N ILE A 39 6.61 11.48 -1.43
CA ILE A 39 6.68 10.56 -2.58
C ILE A 39 7.77 11.12 -3.50
N ILE A 40 8.89 10.40 -3.59
CA ILE A 40 10.04 10.74 -4.44
C ILE A 40 10.15 9.67 -5.53
N VAL A 41 9.53 9.91 -6.67
CA VAL A 41 9.73 9.05 -7.85
C VAL A 41 11.01 9.49 -8.53
N LEU A 42 11.91 8.53 -8.81
CA LEU A 42 13.22 8.73 -9.45
C LEU A 42 13.32 7.90 -10.74
N GLU A 43 12.41 8.11 -11.68
CA GLU A 43 12.37 7.32 -12.92
C GLU A 43 12.62 8.18 -14.16
N LYS A 44 13.37 7.60 -15.13
CA LYS A 44 13.76 8.21 -16.41
C LYS A 44 12.58 8.47 -17.36
N ASP A 45 11.47 7.74 -17.17
CA ASP A 45 10.32 7.71 -18.10
C ASP A 45 8.99 8.10 -17.44
N VAL A 46 9.02 8.87 -16.34
CA VAL A 46 7.80 9.44 -15.74
C VAL A 46 7.19 10.43 -16.72
N ASP A 47 5.90 10.27 -17.03
CA ASP A 47 5.17 11.30 -17.75
C ASP A 47 4.81 12.45 -16.81
N SER A 48 5.73 13.40 -16.69
CA SER A 48 5.61 14.55 -15.79
C SER A 48 4.50 15.54 -16.16
N SER A 49 3.85 15.39 -17.31
CA SER A 49 2.67 16.18 -17.69
C SER A 49 1.38 15.60 -17.12
N THR A 50 1.36 14.30 -16.84
CA THR A 50 0.19 13.57 -16.29
C THR A 50 0.40 13.07 -14.87
N PHE A 51 1.60 13.23 -14.32
CA PHE A 51 1.94 12.80 -12.97
C PHE A 51 1.07 13.49 -11.92
N THR A 52 0.45 12.68 -11.06
CA THR A 52 -0.48 13.10 -10.01
C THR A 52 -0.22 12.32 -8.73
N CYS A 53 -0.17 13.03 -7.60
CA CYS A 53 -0.13 12.45 -6.26
C CYS A 53 -1.55 12.05 -5.83
N LEU A 54 -1.76 10.81 -5.39
CA LEU A 54 -3.09 10.32 -5.03
C LEU A 54 -3.33 10.25 -3.52
N GLY A 55 -2.28 10.29 -2.70
CA GLY A 55 -2.38 10.03 -1.25
C GLY A 55 -2.22 8.54 -0.93
N GLY A 56 -2.31 8.17 0.35
CA GLY A 56 -2.19 6.77 0.79
C GLY A 56 -0.90 6.04 0.42
N GLY A 57 0.17 6.78 0.09
CA GLY A 57 1.44 6.24 -0.43
C GLY A 57 1.50 6.07 -1.95
N TYR A 58 0.45 6.47 -2.68
CA TYR A 58 0.36 6.30 -4.13
C TYR A 58 0.53 7.59 -4.93
N ALA A 59 1.11 7.43 -6.12
CA ALA A 59 1.09 8.40 -7.20
C ALA A 59 0.87 7.67 -8.52
N LYS A 60 0.49 8.39 -9.58
CA LYS A 60 0.36 7.81 -10.92
C LYS A 60 0.72 8.81 -12.00
N ASP A 61 1.08 8.30 -13.16
CA ASP A 61 0.99 9.02 -14.42
C ASP A 61 0.06 8.26 -15.38
N LYS A 62 -0.02 8.65 -16.65
CA LYS A 62 -0.89 7.96 -17.62
C LYS A 62 -0.49 6.50 -17.93
N LYS A 63 0.74 6.10 -17.58
CA LYS A 63 1.34 4.80 -17.93
C LYS A 63 1.49 3.87 -16.71
N ARG A 64 1.70 4.41 -15.51
CA ARG A 64 2.10 3.64 -14.33
C ARG A 64 1.44 4.17 -13.06
N VAL A 65 1.32 3.27 -12.09
CA VAL A 65 1.02 3.60 -10.69
C VAL A 65 2.25 3.27 -9.86
N TYR A 66 2.57 4.18 -8.96
CA TYR A 66 3.73 4.15 -8.07
C TYR A 66 3.24 4.03 -6.62
N PHE A 67 3.95 3.24 -5.84
CA PHE A 67 3.85 3.14 -4.40
C PHE A 67 5.22 3.48 -3.79
N VAL A 68 5.26 4.35 -2.80
CA VAL A 68 6.52 4.91 -2.29
C VAL A 68 7.50 3.92 -1.66
N PRO A 69 8.81 4.24 -1.66
CA PRO A 69 9.44 5.39 -2.32
C PRO A 69 9.60 5.26 -3.84
N ASP A 70 9.74 4.07 -4.41
CA ASP A 70 9.91 3.90 -5.87
C ASP A 70 9.52 2.49 -6.32
N TYR A 71 8.30 2.07 -6.00
CA TYR A 71 7.81 0.74 -6.34
C TYR A 71 6.61 0.81 -7.28
N TYR A 72 6.74 0.28 -8.50
CA TYR A 72 5.61 0.13 -9.40
C TYR A 72 4.57 -0.83 -8.83
N VAL A 73 3.31 -0.50 -9.01
CA VAL A 73 2.21 -1.43 -8.78
C VAL A 73 2.08 -2.35 -10.00
N GLU A 74 2.25 -3.64 -9.80
CA GLU A 74 2.29 -4.60 -10.90
C GLU A 74 0.89 -4.88 -11.47
N LYS A 75 0.78 -4.95 -12.80
CA LYS A 75 -0.43 -5.39 -13.52
C LYS A 75 -1.68 -4.57 -13.12
N VAL A 76 -1.50 -3.27 -12.99
CA VAL A 76 -2.53 -2.28 -12.65
C VAL A 76 -3.01 -1.55 -13.91
N ASP A 77 -4.27 -1.12 -13.93
CA ASP A 77 -4.78 -0.12 -14.88
C ASP A 77 -4.66 1.30 -14.28
N PRO A 78 -3.65 2.11 -14.67
CA PRO A 78 -3.44 3.44 -14.10
C PRO A 78 -4.58 4.41 -14.37
N GLN A 79 -5.31 4.23 -15.48
CA GLN A 79 -6.40 5.13 -15.86
C GLN A 79 -7.53 5.06 -14.83
N THR A 80 -7.84 3.85 -14.38
CA THR A 80 -8.90 3.59 -13.40
C THR A 80 -8.42 3.49 -11.95
N PHE A 81 -7.11 3.64 -11.72
CA PHE A 81 -6.57 3.49 -10.38
C PHE A 81 -7.00 4.62 -9.45
N GLU A 82 -7.48 4.25 -8.27
CA GLU A 82 -7.86 5.13 -7.17
C GLU A 82 -7.41 4.55 -5.83
N VAL A 83 -7.20 5.43 -4.86
CA VAL A 83 -6.81 5.07 -3.49
C VAL A 83 -8.07 4.76 -2.69
N ILE A 84 -8.07 3.64 -1.97
CA ILE A 84 -9.13 3.30 -1.00
C ILE A 84 -8.79 3.94 0.34
N GLU A 85 -7.58 3.68 0.83
CA GLU A 85 -7.06 4.19 2.10
C GLU A 85 -5.52 4.07 2.07
N THR A 86 -4.86 4.42 3.19
CA THR A 86 -3.42 4.22 3.36
C THR A 86 -3.01 2.79 2.98
N MET A 87 -2.07 2.66 2.04
CA MET A 87 -1.55 1.39 1.48
C MET A 87 -2.56 0.54 0.70
N TYR A 88 -3.81 0.97 0.54
CA TYR A 88 -4.82 0.27 -0.24
C TYR A 88 -5.27 1.09 -1.45
N GLY A 89 -5.28 0.45 -2.61
CA GLY A 89 -5.79 1.05 -3.84
C GLY A 89 -6.58 0.04 -4.66
N LYS A 90 -7.28 0.50 -5.68
CA LYS A 90 -8.00 -0.37 -6.62
C LYS A 90 -7.90 0.17 -8.03
N ASP A 91 -8.00 -0.73 -8.98
CA ASP A 91 -8.37 -0.41 -10.36
C ASP A 91 -9.77 -0.99 -10.66
N LYS A 92 -10.24 -0.89 -11.91
CA LYS A 92 -11.57 -1.38 -12.29
C LYS A 92 -11.79 -2.90 -12.11
N ARG A 93 -10.74 -3.67 -11.77
CA ARG A 93 -10.79 -5.15 -11.69
C ARG A 93 -10.22 -5.73 -10.40
N ASN A 94 -9.30 -5.04 -9.75
CA ASN A 94 -8.52 -5.59 -8.66
C ASN A 94 -8.38 -4.61 -7.51
N VAL A 95 -8.23 -5.16 -6.30
CA VAL A 95 -7.75 -4.44 -5.12
C VAL A 95 -6.26 -4.72 -4.94
N TYR A 96 -5.53 -3.72 -4.49
CA TYR A 96 -4.10 -3.73 -4.27
C TYR A 96 -3.79 -3.37 -2.82
N TYR A 97 -2.82 -4.09 -2.26
CA TYR A 97 -2.14 -3.70 -1.03
C TYR A 97 -0.70 -3.38 -1.40
N MET A 98 -0.30 -2.13 -1.17
CA MET A 98 0.98 -1.58 -1.63
C MET A 98 1.17 -1.82 -3.14
N LYS A 99 2.23 -2.54 -3.52
CA LYS A 99 2.63 -2.76 -4.93
C LYS A 99 1.97 -3.97 -5.62
N ALA A 100 1.14 -4.73 -4.92
CA ALA A 100 0.65 -6.01 -5.43
C ALA A 100 -0.87 -6.17 -5.24
N LYS A 101 -1.50 -6.86 -6.20
CA LYS A 101 -2.92 -7.21 -6.08
C LYS A 101 -3.14 -8.17 -4.90
N ILE A 102 -4.25 -7.99 -4.20
CA ILE A 102 -4.77 -8.96 -3.23
C ILE A 102 -5.46 -10.06 -4.03
N LYS A 103 -4.91 -11.27 -3.97
CA LYS A 103 -5.44 -12.40 -4.74
C LYS A 103 -6.81 -12.79 -4.18
N GLU A 104 -7.76 -13.10 -5.08
CA GLU A 104 -9.12 -13.55 -4.74
C GLU A 104 -9.99 -12.52 -3.99
N ALA A 105 -9.55 -11.25 -3.92
CA ALA A 105 -10.36 -10.18 -3.35
C ALA A 105 -11.60 -9.90 -4.21
N ASP A 106 -12.76 -9.88 -3.56
CA ASP A 106 -14.00 -9.42 -4.17
C ASP A 106 -14.04 -7.89 -4.13
N LEU A 107 -13.80 -7.27 -5.30
CA LEU A 107 -13.71 -5.81 -5.47
C LEU A 107 -14.93 -5.06 -4.91
N GLN A 108 -16.13 -5.62 -5.04
CA GLN A 108 -17.37 -4.92 -4.74
C GLN A 108 -17.68 -4.87 -3.24
N THR A 109 -17.18 -5.85 -2.49
CA THR A 109 -17.45 -5.98 -1.06
C THR A 109 -16.22 -5.77 -0.19
N PHE A 110 -15.08 -5.44 -0.80
CA PHE A 110 -13.83 -5.16 -0.10
C PHE A 110 -13.95 -3.96 0.85
N LYS A 111 -13.47 -4.14 2.08
CA LYS A 111 -13.44 -3.13 3.14
C LYS A 111 -12.13 -3.24 3.92
N THR A 112 -11.52 -2.10 4.20
CA THR A 112 -10.39 -2.00 5.13
C THR A 112 -10.88 -2.23 6.57
N MET A 113 -9.96 -2.72 7.41
CA MET A 113 -10.13 -2.88 8.85
C MET A 113 -8.91 -2.28 9.55
N ASP A 114 -8.77 -2.45 10.86
CA ASP A 114 -7.57 -1.97 11.55
C ASP A 114 -6.32 -2.63 10.96
N PHE A 115 -5.27 -1.84 10.77
CA PHE A 115 -4.04 -2.30 10.16
C PHE A 115 -3.50 -3.56 10.86
N PRO A 116 -3.08 -4.61 10.10
CA PRO A 116 -2.98 -4.69 8.64
C PRO A 116 -4.20 -5.33 7.95
N TYR A 117 -5.35 -5.44 8.62
CA TYR A 117 -6.44 -6.29 8.19
C TYR A 117 -7.37 -5.64 7.16
N SER A 118 -7.99 -6.49 6.34
CA SER A 118 -9.09 -6.13 5.45
C SER A 118 -9.99 -7.34 5.24
N ARG A 119 -11.19 -7.14 4.71
CA ARG A 119 -12.14 -8.21 4.45
C ARG A 119 -12.95 -7.95 3.19
N ASP A 120 -13.51 -9.03 2.65
CA ASP A 120 -14.60 -8.97 1.69
C ASP A 120 -15.73 -9.93 2.13
N LYS A 121 -16.71 -10.18 1.26
CA LYS A 121 -17.83 -11.09 1.57
C LYS A 121 -17.42 -12.56 1.80
N ASN A 122 -16.25 -12.96 1.32
CA ASN A 122 -15.77 -14.35 1.30
C ASN A 122 -14.51 -14.58 2.15
N ASN A 123 -13.73 -13.54 2.46
CA ASN A 123 -12.38 -13.68 2.98
C ASN A 123 -12.02 -12.56 3.99
N VAL A 124 -11.08 -12.90 4.87
CA VAL A 124 -10.29 -11.93 5.65
C VAL A 124 -8.84 -11.99 5.17
N TYR A 125 -8.18 -10.83 5.13
CA TYR A 125 -6.81 -10.67 4.70
C TYR A 125 -5.98 -9.96 5.76
N SER A 126 -4.70 -10.31 5.83
CA SER A 126 -3.64 -9.49 6.45
C SER A 126 -2.73 -8.98 5.35
N GLY A 127 -2.74 -7.66 5.12
CA GLY A 127 -2.16 -7.04 3.94
C GLY A 127 -2.70 -7.66 2.66
N ARG A 128 -1.86 -8.42 1.95
CA ARG A 128 -2.25 -9.12 0.71
C ARG A 128 -2.58 -10.61 0.87
N ILE A 129 -2.43 -11.15 2.08
CA ILE A 129 -2.49 -12.59 2.33
C ILE A 129 -3.85 -12.94 2.92
N LYS A 130 -4.57 -13.86 2.26
CA LYS A 130 -5.81 -14.43 2.78
C LYS A 130 -5.52 -15.27 4.02
N ILE A 131 -6.26 -15.02 5.10
CA ILE A 131 -6.20 -15.81 6.32
C ILE A 131 -7.09 -17.04 6.14
N LYS A 132 -6.48 -18.22 6.03
CA LYS A 132 -7.15 -19.44 5.54
C LYS A 132 -8.29 -19.92 6.45
N GLU A 133 -8.15 -19.77 7.77
CA GLU A 133 -9.07 -20.32 8.77
C GLU A 133 -9.81 -19.23 9.57
N ALA A 134 -9.86 -18.00 9.04
CA ALA A 134 -10.58 -16.92 9.70
C ALA A 134 -12.10 -17.16 9.65
N ASP A 135 -12.75 -17.07 10.79
CA ASP A 135 -14.21 -17.04 10.88
C ASP A 135 -14.73 -15.64 10.54
N LEU A 136 -15.28 -15.48 9.34
CA LEU A 136 -15.74 -14.20 8.78
C LEU A 136 -16.74 -13.44 9.66
N ASN A 137 -17.53 -14.16 10.45
CA ASN A 137 -18.63 -13.58 11.24
C ASN A 137 -18.14 -13.04 12.59
N THR A 138 -17.04 -13.60 13.11
CA THR A 138 -16.51 -13.26 14.43
C THR A 138 -15.13 -12.64 14.40
N PHE A 139 -14.53 -12.47 13.21
CA PHE A 139 -13.23 -11.82 13.07
C PHE A 139 -13.28 -10.33 13.44
N ILE A 140 -12.49 -9.96 14.44
CA ILE A 140 -12.34 -8.61 14.97
C ILE A 140 -10.85 -8.25 14.91
N SER A 141 -10.52 -7.08 14.37
CA SER A 141 -9.18 -6.49 14.41
C SER A 141 -9.08 -5.43 15.51
N TYR A 142 -7.86 -5.09 15.91
CA TYR A 142 -7.60 -4.03 16.87
C TYR A 142 -6.57 -3.04 16.34
N TYR A 143 -6.77 -1.77 16.67
CA TYR A 143 -5.73 -0.77 16.56
C TYR A 143 -4.62 -1.06 17.58
N GLY A 144 -3.44 -1.46 17.10
CA GLY A 144 -2.31 -1.84 17.94
C GLY A 144 -2.41 -3.27 18.50
N ASN A 145 -1.42 -3.65 19.30
CA ASN A 145 -1.36 -5.00 19.87
C ASN A 145 -2.12 -5.07 21.20
N GLN A 146 -2.86 -6.16 21.37
CA GLN A 146 -3.36 -6.66 22.64
C GLN A 146 -2.38 -7.69 23.21
N THR A 147 -2.48 -7.98 24.51
CA THR A 147 -1.66 -9.01 25.17
C THR A 147 -2.55 -9.94 26.00
N LEU A 148 -2.36 -11.26 25.83
CA LEU A 148 -3.00 -12.31 26.63
C LEU A 148 -1.96 -13.34 27.02
N GLU A 149 -1.75 -13.58 28.31
CA GLU A 149 -0.77 -14.55 28.83
C GLU A 149 0.64 -14.38 28.22
N GLY A 150 1.06 -13.13 28.01
CA GLY A 150 2.36 -12.81 27.40
C GLY A 150 2.42 -12.96 25.87
N ILE A 151 1.32 -13.35 25.22
CA ILE A 151 1.22 -13.46 23.76
C ILE A 151 0.60 -12.18 23.20
N ASN A 152 1.26 -11.57 22.22
CA ASN A 152 0.74 -10.40 21.52
C ASN A 152 -0.10 -10.80 20.31
N TYR A 153 -1.27 -10.18 20.17
CA TYR A 153 -2.18 -10.38 19.04
C TYR A 153 -2.80 -9.03 18.63
N ASN A 154 -3.27 -8.92 17.39
CA ASN A 154 -3.95 -7.72 16.88
C ASN A 154 -5.22 -8.04 16.09
N ALA A 155 -5.64 -9.30 16.10
CA ALA A 155 -6.98 -9.71 15.74
C ALA A 155 -7.37 -11.00 16.46
N GLU A 156 -8.66 -11.29 16.51
CA GLU A 156 -9.20 -12.54 17.02
C GLU A 156 -10.46 -12.94 16.26
N ASP A 157 -10.80 -14.21 16.33
CA ASP A 157 -12.14 -14.70 16.01
C ASP A 157 -12.61 -15.68 17.10
N LYS A 158 -13.72 -16.38 16.89
CA LYS A 158 -14.23 -17.35 17.89
C LYS A 158 -13.30 -18.55 18.13
N ASN A 159 -12.36 -18.83 17.22
CA ASN A 159 -11.49 -20.00 17.24
C ASN A 159 -10.05 -19.68 17.65
N SER A 160 -9.54 -18.48 17.34
CA SER A 160 -8.12 -18.16 17.47
C SER A 160 -7.85 -16.68 17.73
N TYR A 161 -6.66 -16.40 18.26
CA TYR A 161 -6.00 -15.11 18.30
C TYR A 161 -4.94 -15.04 17.18
N TYR A 162 -4.84 -13.89 16.52
CA TYR A 162 -3.99 -13.67 15.35
C TYR A 162 -3.01 -12.52 15.57
N LYS A 163 -1.77 -12.70 15.08
CA LYS A 163 -0.78 -11.64 14.93
C LYS A 163 -0.42 -11.50 13.47
N ASP A 164 -0.73 -10.35 12.90
CA ASP A 164 -0.45 -10.00 11.50
C ASP A 164 -0.94 -11.07 10.49
N GLY A 165 -2.07 -11.73 10.81
CA GLY A 165 -2.69 -12.79 10.01
C GLY A 165 -2.32 -14.22 10.39
N GLU A 166 -1.32 -14.41 11.26
CA GLU A 166 -0.88 -15.72 11.72
C GLU A 166 -1.54 -16.10 13.05
N VAL A 167 -1.96 -17.35 13.20
CA VAL A 167 -2.53 -17.84 14.47
C VAL A 167 -1.43 -17.91 15.53
N VAL A 168 -1.61 -17.20 16.64
CA VAL A 168 -0.69 -17.21 17.78
C VAL A 168 -1.20 -18.02 18.98
N LYS A 169 -2.53 -18.20 19.11
CA LYS A 169 -3.16 -19.02 20.15
C LYS A 169 -4.56 -19.45 19.72
N LYS A 170 -4.98 -20.67 20.05
CA LYS A 170 -6.37 -21.16 19.87
C LYS A 170 -7.20 -20.86 21.13
N LYS A 171 -8.51 -20.63 20.93
CA LYS A 171 -9.51 -20.47 21.99
C LYS A 171 -10.09 -21.80 22.43
#